data_AF-A0A7K2ZPN0-F1
#
_entry.id   AF-A0A7K2ZPN0-F1
#
_cell.length_a   1.000
_cell.length_b   1.000
_cell.length_c   1.000
_cell.angle_alpha   90.00
_cell.angle_beta   90.00
_cell.angle_gamma   90.00
#
_symmetry.space_group_name_H-M   'P 1'
#
loop_
_entity.id
_entity.type
_entity.pdbx_description
1 polymer ?
#
loop_
_entity_poly.entity_id
_entity_poly.type
_entity_poly.pdbx_seq_one_letter_code
_entity_poly.pdbx_strand_id
1 'polypeptide(L)'
;MTIDATAGRARALWQELAAAPDAAFGSPARPGVFTSPASSLAPPSWVGVVTIGEAALITAPTAPAADSVRTALTGLPADRLTDPATATALLPVSDTLGPAVLAYLAPDALRPPGPTAAPTERLTPGDAALRALSEEAGEADAGESGLEEITSPVFVVRDGGARVLAAAGYAHWPRDTAHLCVLTAPDARGRGLARQVASEATA
;
A
#
# COMPACT_ATOMS: atom_id res chain seq x y z
N MET A 1 -8.06 -26.52 7.36
CA MET A 1 -7.05 -25.48 7.64
C MET A 1 -7.24 -24.40 6.60
N THR A 2 -8.13 -23.45 6.87
CA THR A 2 -8.41 -22.33 5.97
C THR A 2 -7.16 -21.48 5.98
N ILE A 3 -6.37 -21.47 4.90
CA ILE A 3 -5.56 -20.28 4.64
C ILE A 3 -6.55 -19.13 4.75
N ASP A 4 -6.33 -18.18 5.66
CA ASP A 4 -7.19 -17.00 5.77
C ASP A 4 -7.49 -16.52 4.34
N ALA A 5 -8.76 -16.62 3.94
CA ALA A 5 -9.14 -16.42 2.54
C ALA A 5 -8.72 -15.02 2.07
N THR A 6 -8.64 -14.06 2.99
CA THR A 6 -8.12 -12.72 2.76
C THR A 6 -6.63 -12.74 2.46
N ALA A 7 -5.81 -13.43 3.26
CA ALA A 7 -4.38 -13.61 2.98
C ALA A 7 -4.15 -14.34 1.64
N GLY A 8 -5.00 -15.31 1.28
CA GLY A 8 -4.96 -15.97 -0.02
C GLY A 8 -5.21 -15.02 -1.19
N ARG A 9 -6.23 -14.16 -1.08
CA ARG A 9 -6.53 -13.11 -2.09
C ARG A 9 -5.41 -12.08 -2.18
N ALA A 10 -4.87 -11.64 -1.04
CA ALA A 10 -3.75 -10.70 -1.00
C ALA A 10 -2.52 -11.30 -1.72
N ARG A 11 -2.18 -12.56 -1.47
CA ARG A 11 -1.09 -13.23 -2.19
C ARG A 11 -1.34 -13.28 -3.70
N ALA A 12 -2.56 -13.61 -4.13
CA ALA A 12 -2.90 -13.63 -5.56
C ALA A 12 -2.75 -12.24 -6.22
N LEU A 13 -3.15 -11.17 -5.53
CA LEU A 13 -2.92 -9.79 -5.98
C LEU A 13 -1.42 -9.51 -6.19
N TRP A 14 -0.58 -9.79 -5.18
CA TRP A 14 0.84 -9.52 -5.30
C TRP A 14 1.56 -10.39 -6.32
N GLN A 15 1.08 -11.62 -6.57
CA GLN A 15 1.57 -12.44 -7.68
C GLN A 15 1.24 -11.81 -9.04
N GLU A 16 0.06 -11.21 -9.20
CA GLU A 16 -0.29 -10.49 -10.43
C GLU A 16 0.57 -9.23 -10.60
N LEU A 17 0.74 -8.43 -9.55
CA LEU A 17 1.62 -7.25 -9.56
C LEU A 17 3.11 -7.61 -9.76
N ALA A 18 3.51 -8.84 -9.46
CA ALA A 18 4.87 -9.31 -9.72
C ALA A 18 5.17 -9.40 -11.22
N ALA A 19 4.15 -9.48 -12.08
CA ALA A 19 4.29 -9.52 -13.53
C ALA A 19 5.28 -10.59 -14.05
N ALA A 20 5.44 -11.68 -13.30
CA ALA A 20 6.24 -12.84 -13.68
C ALA A 20 5.32 -14.07 -13.81
N PRO A 21 5.35 -14.79 -14.95
CA PRO A 21 4.41 -15.90 -15.21
C PRO A 21 4.40 -16.99 -14.13
N ASP A 22 5.56 -17.28 -13.56
CA ASP A 22 5.75 -18.33 -12.55
C ASP A 22 5.85 -17.76 -11.11
N ALA A 23 5.46 -16.50 -10.91
CA ALA A 23 5.56 -15.84 -9.62
C ALA A 23 4.78 -16.62 -8.55
N ALA A 24 5.51 -17.11 -7.54
CA ALA A 24 4.94 -17.87 -6.45
C ALA A 24 5.55 -17.44 -5.12
N PHE A 25 4.71 -17.34 -4.10
CA PHE A 25 5.19 -17.12 -2.74
C PHE A 25 5.96 -18.36 -2.25
N GLY A 26 7.16 -18.13 -1.71
CA GLY A 26 7.91 -19.11 -0.93
C GLY A 26 7.66 -18.95 0.57
N SER A 27 8.37 -19.73 1.39
CA SER A 27 8.43 -19.46 2.83
C SER A 27 9.42 -18.34 3.12
N PRO A 28 9.38 -17.66 4.29
CA PRO A 28 10.34 -16.61 4.60
C PRO A 28 11.80 -17.08 4.53
N ALA A 29 12.09 -18.28 5.04
CA ALA A 29 13.43 -18.86 4.97
C ALA A 29 13.87 -19.24 3.55
N ARG A 30 12.95 -19.36 2.59
CA ARG A 30 13.21 -19.63 1.16
C ARG A 30 12.21 -18.86 0.30
N PRO A 31 12.37 -17.53 0.19
CA PRO A 31 11.40 -16.68 -0.49
C PRO A 31 11.36 -17.03 -1.98
N GLY A 32 10.22 -16.82 -2.63
CA GLY A 32 10.14 -16.89 -4.08
C GLY A 32 10.83 -15.68 -4.68
N VAL A 33 11.92 -15.87 -5.43
CA VAL A 33 12.71 -14.78 -6.02
C VAL A 33 12.70 -14.87 -7.54
N PHE A 34 12.12 -13.87 -8.21
CA PHE A 34 11.90 -13.85 -9.66
C PHE A 34 12.52 -12.62 -10.31
N THR A 35 12.99 -12.79 -11.55
CA THR A 35 13.37 -11.65 -12.39
C THR A 35 12.13 -11.09 -13.07
N SER A 36 11.80 -9.84 -12.79
CA SER A 36 10.64 -9.17 -13.38
C SER A 36 10.87 -7.65 -13.47
N PRO A 37 11.40 -7.14 -14.60
CA PRO A 37 11.57 -5.71 -14.80
C PRO A 37 10.24 -4.95 -14.92
N ALA A 38 9.14 -5.65 -15.21
CA ALA A 38 7.80 -5.09 -15.30
C ALA A 38 7.01 -5.18 -13.98
N SER A 39 7.65 -5.64 -12.89
CA SER A 39 7.02 -5.75 -11.59
C SER A 39 6.54 -4.38 -11.09
N SER A 40 5.32 -4.36 -10.55
CA SER A 40 4.73 -3.20 -9.88
C SER A 40 4.80 -3.30 -8.35
N LEU A 41 5.65 -4.19 -7.80
CA LEU A 41 5.88 -4.30 -6.36
C LEU A 41 6.69 -3.14 -5.79
N ALA A 42 7.50 -2.52 -6.65
CA ALA A 42 8.39 -1.41 -6.33
C ALA A 42 8.55 -0.55 -7.60
N PRO A 43 9.15 0.65 -7.48
CA PRO A 43 9.43 1.48 -8.65
C PRO A 43 10.30 0.75 -9.70
N PRO A 44 10.26 1.17 -10.97
CA PRO A 44 11.09 0.57 -12.01
C PRO A 44 12.57 0.51 -11.63
N SER A 45 13.21 -0.62 -11.90
CA SER A 45 14.62 -0.90 -11.53
C SER A 45 14.89 -1.19 -10.05
N TRP A 46 13.86 -1.30 -9.21
CA TRP A 46 14.02 -1.66 -7.79
C TRP A 46 13.77 -3.15 -7.54
N VAL A 47 14.28 -3.64 -6.41
CA VAL A 47 13.89 -4.95 -5.85
C VAL A 47 12.65 -4.72 -4.98
N GLY A 48 11.57 -5.45 -5.26
CA GLY A 48 10.35 -5.42 -4.45
C GLY A 48 10.28 -6.63 -3.53
N VAL A 49 10.06 -6.43 -2.23
CA VAL A 49 9.93 -7.49 -1.22
C VAL A 49 8.57 -7.40 -0.56
N VAL A 50 7.81 -8.51 -0.59
CA VAL A 50 6.49 -8.58 0.03
C VAL A 50 6.39 -9.82 0.91
N THR A 51 5.92 -9.63 2.15
CA THR A 51 5.59 -10.70 3.08
C THR A 51 4.12 -10.66 3.46
N ILE A 52 3.43 -11.81 3.40
CA ILE A 52 2.02 -11.95 3.81
C ILE A 52 1.86 -13.18 4.69
N GLY A 53 1.77 -12.97 6.00
CA GLY A 53 1.90 -14.04 6.99
C GLY A 53 3.24 -14.78 6.79
N GLU A 54 3.21 -16.11 6.85
CA GLU A 54 4.39 -16.97 6.66
C GLU A 54 4.76 -17.20 5.18
N ALA A 55 4.66 -16.18 4.34
CA ALA A 55 4.93 -16.29 2.92
C ALA A 55 5.66 -15.05 2.39
N ALA A 56 6.66 -15.25 1.52
CA ALA A 56 7.47 -14.18 0.94
C ALA A 56 7.62 -14.30 -0.59
N LEU A 57 7.47 -13.17 -1.27
CA LEU A 57 7.67 -13.00 -2.70
C LEU A 57 8.60 -11.80 -2.94
N ILE A 58 9.58 -11.99 -3.81
CA ILE A 58 10.58 -10.99 -4.16
C ILE A 58 10.72 -10.92 -5.67
N THR A 59 10.70 -9.71 -6.21
CA THR A 59 11.02 -9.44 -7.62
C THR A 59 12.28 -8.59 -7.71
N ALA A 60 13.10 -8.86 -8.73
CA ALA A 60 14.28 -8.06 -9.04
C ALA A 60 14.27 -7.70 -10.53
N PRO A 61 14.86 -6.55 -10.92
CA PRO A 61 14.76 -6.05 -12.28
C PRO A 61 15.61 -6.86 -13.28
N THR A 62 16.62 -7.59 -12.80
CA THR A 62 17.56 -8.36 -13.64
C THR A 62 17.90 -9.70 -12.98
N ALA A 63 18.34 -10.67 -13.79
CA ALA A 63 18.77 -11.96 -13.28
C ALA A 63 19.95 -11.88 -12.29
N PRO A 64 21.01 -11.07 -12.54
CA PRO A 64 22.07 -10.88 -11.56
C PRO A 64 21.59 -10.28 -10.23
N ALA A 65 20.63 -9.35 -10.27
CA ALA A 65 20.02 -8.80 -9.06
C ALA A 65 19.21 -9.87 -8.31
N ALA A 66 18.42 -10.68 -9.03
CA ALA A 66 17.67 -11.79 -8.44
C ALA A 66 18.60 -12.83 -7.77
N ASP A 67 19.73 -13.14 -8.39
CA ASP A 67 20.71 -14.09 -7.85
C ASP A 67 21.41 -13.55 -6.60
N SER A 68 21.74 -12.25 -6.59
CA SER A 68 22.31 -11.57 -5.43
C SER A 68 21.33 -11.57 -4.25
N VAL A 69 20.07 -11.19 -4.51
CA VAL A 69 18.97 -11.21 -3.53
C VAL A 69 18.74 -12.61 -2.99
N ARG A 70 18.68 -13.63 -3.85
CA ARG A 70 18.47 -15.02 -3.43
C ARG A 70 19.60 -15.49 -2.51
N THR A 71 20.83 -15.17 -2.84
CA THR A 71 22.00 -15.54 -2.04
C THR A 71 21.99 -14.84 -0.68
N ALA A 72 21.69 -13.55 -0.65
CA ALA A 72 21.75 -12.72 0.54
C ALA A 72 20.59 -12.96 1.53
N LEU A 73 19.37 -13.17 1.01
CA LEU A 73 18.15 -13.16 1.83
C LEU A 73 17.63 -14.56 2.19
N THR A 74 18.15 -15.63 1.58
CA THR A 74 17.77 -16.99 1.95
C THR A 74 18.17 -17.30 3.40
N GLY A 75 17.29 -17.94 4.14
CA GLY A 75 17.48 -18.31 5.54
C GLY A 75 17.08 -17.23 6.55
N LEU A 76 16.71 -16.03 6.08
CA LEU A 76 16.22 -14.98 6.95
C LEU A 76 14.77 -15.22 7.39
N PRO A 77 14.39 -14.80 8.60
CA PRO A 77 12.98 -14.73 9.01
C PRO A 77 12.26 -13.56 8.34
N ALA A 78 10.92 -13.59 8.35
CA ALA A 78 10.06 -12.66 7.59
C ALA A 78 10.29 -11.18 7.93
N ASP A 79 10.45 -10.86 9.21
CA ASP A 79 10.70 -9.50 9.72
C ASP A 79 12.03 -8.92 9.22
N ARG A 80 13.03 -9.77 8.97
CA ARG A 80 14.32 -9.36 8.42
C ARG A 80 14.32 -9.22 6.90
N LEU A 81 13.37 -9.83 6.19
CA LEU A 81 13.23 -9.66 4.74
C LEU A 81 12.77 -8.25 4.36
N THR A 82 11.90 -7.66 5.16
CA THR A 82 11.32 -6.32 4.91
C THR A 82 12.00 -5.20 5.71
N ASP A 83 12.97 -5.53 6.56
CA ASP A 83 13.76 -4.54 7.31
C ASP A 83 14.78 -3.83 6.39
N PRO A 84 14.64 -2.51 6.15
CA PRO A 84 15.56 -1.76 5.30
C PRO A 84 17.01 -1.85 5.76
N ALA A 85 17.26 -1.87 7.08
CA ALA A 85 18.61 -1.97 7.61
C ALA A 85 19.27 -3.31 7.25
N THR A 86 18.48 -4.39 7.20
CA THR A 86 18.95 -5.70 6.73
C THR A 86 19.27 -5.68 5.25
N ALA A 87 18.39 -5.09 4.43
CA ALA A 87 18.61 -4.98 2.99
C ALA A 87 19.89 -4.22 2.67
N THR A 88 20.11 -3.05 3.30
CA THR A 88 21.33 -2.23 3.12
C THR A 88 22.60 -2.94 3.61
N ALA A 89 22.51 -3.75 4.67
CA ALA A 89 23.67 -4.48 5.18
C ALA A 89 24.09 -5.66 4.30
N LEU A 90 23.14 -6.27 3.58
CA LEU A 90 23.36 -7.53 2.85
C LEU A 90 23.45 -7.35 1.32
N LEU A 91 22.91 -6.25 0.78
CA LEU A 91 22.84 -5.99 -0.64
C LEU A 91 23.43 -4.61 -0.98
N PRO A 92 24.08 -4.46 -2.15
CA PRO A 92 24.61 -3.17 -2.61
C PRO A 92 23.48 -2.30 -3.17
N VAL A 93 22.53 -1.89 -2.32
CA VAL A 93 21.42 -1.01 -2.69
C VAL A 93 21.85 0.46 -2.59
N SER A 94 21.39 1.26 -3.54
CA SER A 94 21.62 2.71 -3.54
C SER A 94 20.62 3.48 -2.66
N ASP A 95 19.42 2.91 -2.45
CA ASP A 95 18.34 3.52 -1.69
C ASP A 95 17.34 2.45 -1.21
N THR A 96 16.47 2.80 -0.26
CA THR A 96 15.44 1.93 0.31
C THR A 96 14.13 2.70 0.52
N LEU A 97 13.01 2.12 0.07
CA LEU A 97 11.66 2.65 0.24
C LEU A 97 10.86 1.69 1.12
N GLY A 98 10.36 2.20 2.24
CA GLY A 98 9.60 1.40 3.22
C GLY A 98 10.37 1.13 4.53
N PRO A 99 9.86 0.20 5.37
CA PRO A 99 8.80 -0.75 5.06
C PRO A 99 7.42 -0.08 5.00
N ALA A 100 6.59 -0.53 4.08
CA ALA A 100 5.16 -0.22 4.08
C ALA A 100 4.37 -1.40 4.66
N VAL A 101 3.42 -1.12 5.55
CA VAL A 101 2.54 -2.13 6.13
C VAL A 101 1.14 -1.94 5.56
N LEU A 102 0.68 -2.88 4.74
CA LEU A 102 -0.68 -2.88 4.22
C LEU A 102 -1.55 -3.86 5.00
N ALA A 103 -2.68 -3.36 5.50
CA ALA A 103 -3.72 -4.17 6.10
C ALA A 103 -4.76 -4.55 5.04
N TYR A 104 -5.22 -5.81 5.06
CA TYR A 104 -6.25 -6.30 4.17
C TYR A 104 -7.54 -6.59 4.95
N LEU A 105 -8.66 -6.16 4.39
CA LEU A 105 -10.00 -6.46 4.91
C LEU A 105 -10.79 -7.26 3.87
N ALA A 106 -11.59 -8.19 4.35
CA ALA A 106 -12.63 -8.81 3.53
C ALA A 106 -13.81 -7.83 3.36
N PRO A 107 -14.57 -7.90 2.26
CA PRO A 107 -15.70 -6.99 2.03
C PRO A 107 -16.72 -6.95 3.16
N ASP A 108 -16.99 -8.09 3.80
CA ASP A 108 -17.91 -8.23 4.93
C ASP A 108 -17.36 -7.67 6.25
N ALA A 109 -16.06 -7.36 6.31
CA ALA A 109 -15.43 -6.68 7.44
C ALA A 109 -15.45 -5.14 7.32
N LEU A 110 -15.85 -4.60 6.16
CA LEU A 110 -16.01 -3.17 5.96
C LEU A 110 -17.16 -2.65 6.83
N ARG A 111 -16.94 -1.48 7.44
CA ARG A 111 -17.92 -0.86 8.32
C ARG A 111 -18.57 0.32 7.63
N PRO A 112 -19.91 0.35 7.52
CA PRO A 112 -20.60 1.47 6.92
C PRO A 112 -20.34 2.74 7.74
N PRO A 113 -20.47 3.92 7.11
CA PRO A 113 -20.39 5.20 7.82
C PRO A 113 -21.39 5.25 8.96
N GLY A 114 -20.91 5.62 10.15
CA GLY A 114 -21.78 5.92 11.29
C GLY A 114 -22.35 7.33 11.21
N PRO A 115 -23.35 7.68 12.05
CA PRO A 115 -23.81 9.06 12.16
C PRO A 115 -22.67 9.96 12.63
N THR A 116 -22.35 11.01 11.88
CA THR A 116 -21.30 11.97 12.22
C THR A 116 -21.86 13.39 12.29
N ALA A 117 -21.20 14.24 13.07
CA ALA A 117 -21.60 15.65 13.22
C ALA A 117 -21.21 16.51 12.01
N ALA A 118 -20.21 16.10 11.24
CA ALA A 118 -19.74 16.79 10.05
C ALA A 118 -20.06 15.94 8.80
N PRO A 119 -20.83 16.45 7.83
CA PRO A 119 -21.17 15.68 6.63
C PRO A 119 -19.92 15.41 5.78
N THR A 120 -19.95 14.31 5.04
CA THR A 120 -18.98 14.05 3.98
C THR A 120 -19.49 14.62 2.66
N GLU A 121 -18.57 15.17 1.88
CA GLU A 121 -18.83 15.65 0.52
C GLU A 121 -18.02 14.83 -0.48
N ARG A 122 -18.46 14.80 -1.74
CA ARG A 122 -17.78 14.08 -2.80
C ARG A 122 -17.07 15.04 -3.75
N LEU A 123 -15.76 14.87 -3.90
CA LEU A 123 -14.92 15.57 -4.86
C LEU A 123 -14.46 14.62 -5.97
N THR A 124 -14.04 15.22 -7.09
CA THR A 124 -13.35 14.49 -8.15
C THR A 124 -11.85 14.40 -7.84
N PRO A 125 -11.15 13.32 -8.24
CA PRO A 125 -9.70 13.29 -8.23
C PRO A 125 -9.10 14.53 -8.92
N GLY A 126 -8.03 15.09 -8.36
CA GLY A 126 -7.36 16.29 -8.88
C GLY A 126 -8.00 17.64 -8.51
N ASP A 127 -9.08 17.65 -7.72
CA ASP A 127 -9.69 18.88 -7.20
C ASP A 127 -8.65 19.74 -6.43
N ALA A 128 -8.70 21.06 -6.60
CA ALA A 128 -7.74 21.98 -6.00
C ALA A 128 -7.75 21.92 -4.46
N ALA A 129 -8.88 21.62 -3.83
CA ALA A 129 -8.97 21.45 -2.38
C ALA A 129 -8.21 20.21 -1.88
N LEU A 130 -8.08 19.17 -2.71
CA LEU A 130 -7.25 18.00 -2.38
C LEU A 130 -5.77 18.32 -2.46
N ARG A 131 -5.36 19.11 -3.47
CA ARG A 131 -3.97 19.60 -3.57
C ARG A 131 -3.59 20.46 -2.37
N ALA A 132 -4.48 21.36 -1.95
CA ALA A 132 -4.26 22.18 -0.77
C ALA A 132 -4.11 21.32 0.51
N LEU A 133 -4.88 20.24 0.65
CA LEU A 133 -4.72 19.30 1.75
C LEU A 133 -3.34 18.59 1.70
N SER A 134 -2.90 18.14 0.52
CA SER A 134 -1.57 17.53 0.34
C SER A 134 -0.44 18.50 0.68
N GLU A 135 -0.52 19.75 0.21
CA GLU A 135 0.44 20.80 0.53
C GLU A 135 0.50 21.08 2.04
N GLU A 136 -0.66 21.11 2.70
CA GLU A 136 -0.76 21.35 4.15
C GLU A 136 -0.18 20.18 4.97
N ALA A 137 -0.41 18.94 4.53
CA ALA A 137 0.14 17.75 5.19
C ALA A 137 1.66 17.62 5.02
N GLY A 138 2.21 18.21 3.97
CA GLY A 138 3.62 18.14 3.63
C GLY A 138 3.98 16.93 2.78
N GLU A 139 5.15 16.98 2.14
CA GLU A 139 5.60 16.03 1.11
C GLU A 139 5.61 14.58 1.59
N ALA A 140 6.08 14.33 2.82
CA ALA A 140 6.15 12.97 3.37
C ALA A 140 4.75 12.34 3.52
N ASP A 141 3.84 13.02 4.21
CA ASP A 141 2.48 12.49 4.44
C ASP A 141 1.67 12.43 3.13
N ALA A 142 1.86 13.40 2.23
CA ALA A 142 1.21 13.40 0.92
C ALA A 142 1.70 12.23 0.05
N GLY A 143 3.02 11.99 0.01
CA GLY A 143 3.64 10.91 -0.76
C GLY A 143 3.27 9.51 -0.28
N GLU A 144 2.94 9.35 1.01
CA GLU A 144 2.47 8.07 1.57
C GLU A 144 0.94 7.90 1.53
N SER A 145 0.18 8.94 1.17
CA SER A 145 -1.30 8.91 1.26
C SER A 145 -2.00 8.18 0.11
N GLY A 146 -1.34 8.06 -1.05
CA GLY A 146 -1.92 7.55 -2.29
C GLY A 146 -3.00 8.44 -2.92
N LEU A 147 -3.23 9.66 -2.40
CA LEU A 147 -4.32 10.53 -2.90
C LEU A 147 -4.22 10.87 -4.39
N GLU A 148 -3.00 10.97 -4.92
CA GLU A 148 -2.75 11.29 -6.33
C GLU A 148 -3.09 10.15 -7.29
N GLU A 149 -3.16 8.91 -6.78
CA GLU A 149 -3.40 7.69 -7.55
C GLU A 149 -4.87 7.24 -7.51
N ILE A 150 -5.73 7.99 -6.82
CA ILE A 150 -7.15 7.64 -6.68
C ILE A 150 -7.83 7.59 -8.05
N THR A 151 -8.58 6.50 -8.26
CA THR A 151 -9.42 6.31 -9.45
C THR A 151 -10.92 6.26 -9.11
N SER A 152 -11.28 6.24 -7.83
CA SER A 152 -12.66 6.39 -7.34
C SER A 152 -13.04 7.87 -7.18
N PRO A 153 -14.32 8.18 -6.86
CA PRO A 153 -14.64 9.45 -6.22
C PRO A 153 -13.90 9.62 -4.88
N VAL A 154 -13.66 10.87 -4.47
CA VAL A 154 -12.99 11.20 -3.21
C VAL A 154 -14.03 11.74 -2.23
N PHE A 155 -14.05 11.22 -1.01
CA PHE A 155 -14.93 11.66 0.06
C PHE A 155 -14.16 12.53 1.04
N VAL A 156 -14.70 13.69 1.40
CA VAL A 156 -14.00 14.68 2.22
C VAL A 156 -14.84 15.16 3.39
N VAL A 157 -14.18 15.57 4.47
CA VAL A 157 -14.77 16.35 5.57
C VAL A 157 -14.17 17.75 5.54
N ARG A 158 -15.02 18.78 5.71
CA ARG A 158 -14.62 20.19 5.77
C ARG A 158 -14.74 20.78 7.17
N ASP A 159 -14.12 21.93 7.39
CA ASP A 159 -14.16 22.68 8.65
C ASP A 159 -15.41 23.58 8.83
N GLY A 160 -16.40 23.43 7.94
CA GLY A 160 -17.55 24.33 7.82
C GLY A 160 -17.37 25.42 6.76
N GLY A 161 -16.19 25.51 6.14
CA GLY A 161 -15.89 26.36 5.00
C GLY A 161 -15.24 25.60 3.83
N ALA A 162 -14.35 26.25 3.10
CA ALA A 162 -13.72 25.69 1.89
C ALA A 162 -12.50 24.79 2.18
N ARG A 163 -12.06 24.66 3.44
CA ARG A 163 -10.89 23.86 3.80
C ARG A 163 -11.29 22.40 4.00
N VAL A 164 -10.55 21.49 3.37
CA VAL A 164 -10.69 20.05 3.57
C VAL A 164 -9.82 19.64 4.76
N LEU A 165 -10.41 18.95 5.73
CA LEU A 165 -9.74 18.43 6.92
C LEU A 165 -9.29 16.98 6.77
N ALA A 166 -10.03 16.18 6.00
CA ALA A 166 -9.68 14.80 5.68
C ALA A 166 -10.27 14.42 4.33
N ALA A 167 -9.58 13.55 3.61
CA ALA A 167 -10.01 13.01 2.34
C ALA A 167 -9.68 11.51 2.25
N ALA A 168 -10.57 10.73 1.64
CA ALA A 168 -10.27 9.36 1.25
C ALA A 168 -10.95 8.96 -0.05
N GLY A 169 -10.30 8.06 -0.76
CA GLY A 169 -10.82 7.35 -1.92
C GLY A 169 -10.00 6.08 -2.10
N TYR A 170 -10.05 5.46 -3.26
CA TYR A 170 -9.23 4.29 -3.53
C TYR A 170 -8.74 4.24 -4.98
N ALA A 171 -7.59 3.61 -5.16
CA ALA A 171 -7.11 3.16 -6.44
C ALA A 171 -7.62 1.73 -6.70
N HIS A 172 -8.14 1.47 -7.91
CA HIS A 172 -8.44 0.11 -8.34
C HIS A 172 -7.13 -0.61 -8.63
N TRP A 173 -6.88 -1.66 -7.86
CA TRP A 173 -5.81 -2.61 -8.10
C TRP A 173 -6.40 -3.89 -8.73
N PRO A 174 -5.56 -4.76 -9.31
CA PRO A 174 -6.02 -6.04 -9.82
C PRO A 174 -6.75 -6.90 -8.79
N ARG A 175 -7.38 -7.98 -9.26
CA ARG A 175 -8.07 -8.96 -8.41
C ARG A 175 -9.17 -8.33 -7.53
N ASP A 176 -9.89 -7.35 -8.07
CA ASP A 176 -10.97 -6.61 -7.39
C ASP A 176 -10.54 -6.01 -6.04
N THR A 177 -9.29 -5.52 -5.96
CA THR A 177 -8.76 -4.92 -4.74
C THR A 177 -8.84 -3.40 -4.81
N ALA A 178 -9.40 -2.78 -3.77
CA ALA A 178 -9.36 -1.33 -3.57
C ALA A 178 -8.17 -0.97 -2.67
N HIS A 179 -7.17 -0.28 -3.20
CA HIS A 179 -6.11 0.31 -2.40
C HIS A 179 -6.60 1.63 -1.82
N LEU A 180 -6.93 1.62 -0.52
CA LEU A 180 -7.50 2.76 0.18
C LEU A 180 -6.44 3.86 0.38
N CYS A 181 -6.75 5.04 -0.12
CA CYS A 181 -5.93 6.24 -0.01
C CYS A 181 -6.59 7.21 0.97
N VAL A 182 -5.84 7.73 1.95
CA VAL A 182 -6.40 8.60 3.00
C VAL A 182 -5.38 9.62 3.46
N LEU A 183 -5.83 10.86 3.66
CA LEU A 183 -5.01 11.92 4.23
C LEU A 183 -5.85 12.77 5.19
N THR A 184 -5.22 13.28 6.24
CA THR A 184 -5.86 14.18 7.22
C THR A 184 -4.92 15.32 7.55
N ALA A 185 -5.47 16.54 7.53
CA ALA A 185 -4.80 17.78 7.88
C ALA A 185 -4.09 17.63 9.25
N PRO A 186 -2.84 18.09 9.41
CA PRO A 186 -2.06 17.87 10.63
C PRO A 186 -2.77 18.25 11.93
N ASP A 187 -3.45 19.40 11.95
CA ASP A 187 -4.19 19.91 13.11
C ASP A 187 -5.53 19.19 13.37
N ALA A 188 -5.99 18.37 12.43
CA ALA A 188 -7.26 17.64 12.50
C ALA A 188 -7.09 16.15 12.84
N ARG A 189 -5.85 15.68 13.04
CA ARG A 189 -5.53 14.30 13.42
C ARG A 189 -6.09 13.95 14.80
N GLY A 190 -6.25 12.65 15.07
CA GLY A 190 -6.78 12.14 16.34
C GLY A 190 -8.30 12.34 16.56
N ARG A 191 -8.99 13.02 15.64
CA ARG A 191 -10.44 13.31 15.71
C ARG A 191 -11.33 12.25 15.05
N GLY A 192 -10.74 11.19 14.50
CA GLY A 192 -11.47 10.12 13.81
C GLY A 192 -11.91 10.44 12.37
N LEU A 193 -11.51 11.58 11.81
CA LEU A 193 -11.94 12.01 10.47
C LEU A 193 -11.46 11.06 9.37
N ALA A 194 -10.21 10.58 9.43
CA ALA A 194 -9.69 9.57 8.51
C ALA A 194 -10.58 8.32 8.44
N ARG A 195 -11.05 7.83 9.60
CA ARG A 195 -11.96 6.68 9.68
C ARG A 195 -13.30 6.99 9.02
N GLN A 196 -13.84 8.18 9.25
CA GLN A 196 -15.10 8.61 8.65
C GLN A 196 -15.02 8.61 7.12
N VAL A 197 -14.04 9.32 6.54
CA VAL A 197 -13.90 9.38 5.08
C VAL A 197 -13.55 8.02 4.48
N ALA A 198 -12.77 7.19 5.16
CA ALA A 198 -12.46 5.83 4.73
C ALA A 198 -13.70 4.93 4.69
N SER A 199 -14.55 4.98 5.72
CA SER A 199 -15.81 4.24 5.73
C SER A 199 -16.72 4.62 4.57
N GLU A 200 -16.81 5.92 4.25
CA GLU A 200 -17.58 6.41 3.09
C GLU A 200 -17.00 5.95 1.76
N ALA A 201 -15.68 5.99 1.62
CA ALA A 201 -15.00 5.52 0.42
C ALA A 201 -15.19 4.02 0.16
N THR A 202 -15.52 3.23 1.19
CA THR A 202 -15.69 1.77 1.11
C THR A 202 -17.13 1.29 1.27
N ALA A 203 -18.11 2.21 1.30
CA ALA A 203 -19.52 1.93 1.52
C ALA A 203 -20.26 1.40 0.29
#